data_AF-A0A1B6K6R0-F1
#
_entry.id   AF-A0A1B6K6R0-F1
#
_cell.length_a   1.000
_cell.length_b   1.000
_cell.length_c   1.000
_cell.angle_alpha   90.00
_cell.angle_beta   90.00
_cell.angle_gamma   90.00
#
_symmetry.space_group_name_H-M   'P 1'
#
loop_
_entity.id
_entity.type
_entity.pdbx_description
1 polymer ?
#
loop_
_entity_poly.entity_id
_entity_poly.type
_entity_poly.pdbx_seq_one_letter_code
_entity_poly.pdbx_strand_id
1 'polypeptide(L)'
;VRMLSTKHEVEYVLTGKIDKKGNDIFKPLVIVEYNKGKMGIDVSDQLSSYSTGVRKSRRWYHKAAEEIVLGTAVVNSWLAYTNAVKARPTAGGHQKKHCMSITTFKENLAVSLMGLDNNTITPVKGTGHHYLTISQNFTG
;
A
#
# COMPACT_ATOMS: atom_id res chain seq x y z
N VAL A 1 -0.95 20.14 -21.20
CA VAL A 1 -1.83 19.00 -20.86
C VAL A 1 -3.14 19.20 -21.58
N ARG A 2 -3.66 18.19 -22.27
CA ARG A 2 -5.01 18.21 -22.88
C ARG A 2 -5.86 17.19 -22.14
N MET A 3 -7.08 17.56 -21.76
CA MET A 3 -8.03 16.71 -21.04
C MET A 3 -9.34 16.67 -21.82
N LEU A 4 -10.01 15.52 -21.80
CA LEU A 4 -11.36 15.36 -22.34
C LEU A 4 -12.28 14.95 -21.19
N SER A 5 -13.47 15.55 -21.14
CA SER A 5 -14.44 15.33 -20.07
C SER A 5 -15.85 15.51 -20.62
N THR A 6 -16.77 14.64 -20.20
CA THR A 6 -18.21 14.72 -20.49
C THR A 6 -19.03 15.26 -19.32
N LYS A 7 -18.40 15.44 -18.14
CA LYS A 7 -19.05 15.84 -16.88
C LYS A 7 -18.73 17.28 -16.47
N HIS A 8 -17.52 17.73 -16.76
CA HIS A 8 -16.99 18.99 -16.24
C HIS A 8 -17.04 20.11 -17.27
N GLU A 9 -17.48 21.29 -16.85
CA GLU A 9 -17.34 22.53 -17.60
C GLU A 9 -15.91 23.10 -17.50
N VAL A 10 -15.68 24.25 -18.14
CA VAL A 10 -14.37 24.94 -18.16
C VAL A 10 -14.19 25.74 -16.87
N GLU A 11 -14.10 25.04 -15.75
CA GLU A 11 -13.94 25.63 -14.41
C GLU A 11 -12.52 25.47 -13.88
N TYR A 12 -12.07 26.45 -13.08
CA TYR A 12 -10.80 26.43 -12.36
C TYR A 12 -11.04 26.44 -10.86
N VAL A 13 -10.24 25.66 -10.14
CA VAL A 13 -10.26 25.60 -8.68
C VAL A 13 -8.92 25.96 -8.10
N LEU A 14 -8.97 26.61 -6.94
CA LEU A 14 -7.79 26.88 -6.12
C LEU A 14 -7.24 25.56 -5.59
N THR A 15 -5.93 25.34 -5.75
CA THR A 15 -5.31 24.08 -5.32
C THR A 15 -4.84 24.06 -3.87
N GLY A 16 -4.93 25.19 -3.17
CA GLY A 16 -4.36 25.39 -1.84
C GLY A 16 -2.82 25.40 -1.82
N LYS A 17 -2.19 25.52 -3.00
CA LYS A 17 -0.74 25.62 -3.16
C LYS A 17 -0.39 27.01 -3.67
N ILE A 18 0.73 27.52 -3.18
CA ILE A 18 1.35 28.78 -3.58
C ILE A 18 2.56 28.53 -4.45
N ASP A 19 2.77 29.40 -5.45
CA ASP A 19 3.98 29.40 -6.26
C ASP A 19 5.17 30.00 -5.48
N LYS A 20 6.37 29.95 -6.07
CA LYS A 20 7.59 30.51 -5.45
C LYS A 20 7.54 32.04 -5.27
N LYS A 21 6.62 32.71 -5.93
CA LYS A 21 6.39 34.16 -5.88
C LYS A 21 5.24 34.54 -4.93
N GLY A 22 4.64 33.55 -4.23
CA GLY A 22 3.54 33.75 -3.29
C GLY A 22 2.15 33.83 -3.93
N ASN A 23 2.02 33.53 -5.22
CA ASN A 23 0.72 33.56 -5.89
C ASN A 23 -0.02 32.23 -5.73
N ASP A 24 -1.34 32.32 -5.63
CA ASP A 24 -2.22 31.16 -5.62
C ASP A 24 -2.18 30.38 -6.94
N ILE A 25 -2.05 29.06 -6.83
CA ILE A 25 -2.04 28.16 -7.98
C ILE A 25 -3.47 27.64 -8.24
N PHE A 26 -4.01 28.04 -9.40
CA PHE A 26 -5.27 27.52 -9.92
C PHE A 26 -5.03 26.37 -10.90
N LYS A 27 -5.92 25.39 -10.89
CA LYS A 27 -5.93 24.30 -11.88
C LYS A 27 -7.35 24.05 -12.37
N PRO A 28 -7.53 23.62 -13.63
CA PRO A 28 -8.83 23.16 -14.11
C PRO A 28 -9.43 22.10 -13.19
N LEU A 29 -10.71 22.22 -12.84
CA LEU A 29 -11.42 21.27 -11.97
C LEU A 29 -11.28 19.83 -12.50
N VAL A 30 -11.43 19.65 -13.81
CA VAL A 30 -11.27 18.35 -14.49
C VAL A 30 -9.93 17.67 -14.19
N ILE A 31 -8.84 18.43 -14.05
CA ILE A 31 -7.51 17.88 -13.74
C ILE A 31 -7.45 17.44 -12.28
N VAL A 32 -8.03 18.22 -11.39
CA VAL A 32 -8.04 17.93 -9.94
C VAL A 32 -8.87 16.68 -9.68
N GLU A 33 -10.06 16.58 -10.24
CA GLU A 33 -10.91 15.39 -10.10
C GLU A 33 -10.30 14.15 -10.76
N TYR A 34 -9.72 14.29 -11.95
CA TYR A 34 -9.05 13.17 -12.62
C TYR A 34 -7.93 12.59 -11.77
N ASN A 35 -7.04 13.44 -11.23
CA ASN A 35 -5.94 12.97 -10.39
C ASN A 35 -6.45 12.33 -9.09
N LYS A 36 -7.53 12.86 -8.50
CA LYS A 36 -8.18 12.25 -7.33
C LYS A 36 -8.73 10.86 -7.65
N GLY A 37 -9.36 10.69 -8.82
CA GLY A 37 -9.91 9.41 -9.25
C GLY A 37 -8.84 8.38 -9.60
N LYS A 38 -7.77 8.79 -10.29
CA LYS A 38 -6.69 7.89 -10.72
C LYS A 38 -5.85 7.36 -9.55
N MET A 39 -5.73 8.13 -8.47
CA MET A 39 -4.87 7.82 -7.32
C MET A 39 -5.06 6.40 -6.77
N GLY A 40 -6.27 5.83 -6.85
CA GLY A 40 -6.53 4.48 -6.34
C GLY A 40 -5.67 3.39 -7.00
N ILE A 41 -5.41 3.50 -8.31
CA ILE A 41 -4.57 2.54 -9.05
C ILE A 41 -3.12 2.66 -8.57
N ASP A 42 -2.58 3.89 -8.56
CA ASP A 42 -1.21 4.14 -8.16
C ASP A 42 -0.94 3.66 -6.72
N VAL A 43 -1.91 3.85 -5.81
CA VAL A 43 -1.82 3.37 -4.42
C VAL A 43 -1.89 1.84 -4.35
N SER A 44 -2.76 1.19 -5.13
CA SER A 44 -2.86 -0.28 -5.16
C SER A 44 -1.55 -0.90 -5.66
N ASP A 45 -0.96 -0.35 -6.72
CA ASP A 45 0.33 -0.78 -7.26
C ASP A 45 1.45 -0.59 -6.24
N GLN A 46 1.46 0.55 -5.53
CA GLN A 46 2.41 0.81 -4.45
C GLN A 46 2.28 -0.22 -3.32
N LEU A 47 1.05 -0.52 -2.87
CA LEU A 47 0.79 -1.53 -1.83
C LEU A 47 1.18 -2.94 -2.27
N SER A 48 1.00 -3.28 -3.55
CA SER A 48 1.48 -4.54 -4.12
C SER A 48 3.01 -4.63 -4.08
N SER A 49 3.70 -3.54 -4.43
CA SER A 49 5.16 -3.51 -4.51
C SER A 49 5.88 -3.68 -3.17
N TYR A 50 5.27 -3.26 -2.05
CA TYR A 50 5.85 -3.42 -0.72
C TYR A 50 5.99 -4.90 -0.36
N SER A 51 7.23 -5.34 -0.11
CA SER A 51 7.54 -6.75 0.22
C SER A 51 6.95 -7.73 -0.80
N THR A 52 7.10 -7.44 -2.10
CA THR A 52 6.57 -8.27 -3.17
C THR A 52 7.16 -9.69 -3.16
N GLY A 53 6.30 -10.69 -3.36
CA GLY A 53 6.67 -12.09 -3.49
C GLY A 53 6.96 -12.52 -4.93
N VAL A 54 6.80 -11.62 -5.91
CA VAL A 54 6.93 -11.90 -7.34
C VAL A 54 8.39 -12.19 -7.69
N ARG A 55 8.64 -13.28 -8.43
CA ARG A 55 9.98 -13.77 -8.76
C ARG A 55 10.22 -13.80 -10.26
N LYS A 56 11.50 -13.79 -10.64
CA LYS A 56 11.90 -13.91 -12.04
C LYS A 56 11.54 -15.30 -12.56
N SER A 57 10.74 -15.36 -13.63
CA SER A 57 10.39 -16.60 -14.31
C SER A 57 10.62 -16.49 -15.82
N ARG A 58 10.92 -17.62 -16.47
CA ARG A 58 11.02 -17.71 -17.94
C ARG A 58 9.65 -17.65 -18.62
N ARG A 59 8.61 -18.06 -17.90
CA ARG A 59 7.23 -18.16 -18.39
C ARG A 59 6.46 -16.92 -17.94
N TRP A 60 5.99 -16.11 -18.89
CA TRP A 60 5.34 -14.82 -18.60
C TRP A 60 4.10 -14.96 -17.72
N TYR A 61 3.37 -16.07 -17.85
CA TYR A 61 2.13 -16.30 -17.11
C TYR A 61 2.35 -16.58 -15.62
N HIS A 62 3.53 -17.07 -15.21
CA HIS A 62 3.86 -17.20 -13.78
C HIS A 62 3.90 -15.82 -13.12
N LYS A 63 4.50 -14.84 -13.80
CA LYS A 63 4.52 -13.46 -13.31
C LYS A 63 3.10 -12.89 -13.17
N ALA A 64 2.23 -13.14 -14.15
CA ALA A 64 0.84 -12.71 -14.08
C ALA A 64 0.09 -13.37 -12.90
N ALA A 65 0.27 -14.69 -12.71
CA ALA A 65 -0.35 -15.41 -11.60
C ALA A 65 0.13 -14.90 -10.24
N GLU A 66 1.44 -14.67 -10.07
CA GLU A 66 2.02 -14.12 -8.84
C GLU A 66 1.50 -12.72 -8.53
N GLU A 67 1.39 -11.82 -9.52
CA GLU A 67 0.83 -10.47 -9.32
C GLU A 67 -0.65 -10.51 -8.94
N ILE A 68 -1.45 -11.38 -9.58
CA ILE A 68 -2.88 -11.54 -9.26
C ILE A 68 -3.04 -12.06 -7.81
N VAL A 69 -2.28 -13.09 -7.44
CA VAL A 69 -2.44 -13.76 -6.14
C VAL A 69 -1.77 -12.96 -5.01
N LEU A 70 -0.49 -12.62 -5.14
CA LEU A 70 0.31 -12.00 -4.07
C LEU A 70 0.23 -10.47 -4.05
N GLY A 71 -0.08 -9.87 -5.20
CA GLY A 71 -0.32 -8.44 -5.32
C GLY A 71 -1.78 -8.09 -5.05
N THR A 72 -2.64 -8.33 -6.05
CA THR A 72 -4.04 -7.87 -6.02
C THR A 72 -4.86 -8.53 -4.92
N ALA A 73 -4.87 -9.86 -4.80
CA ALA A 73 -5.73 -10.55 -3.84
C ALA A 73 -5.31 -10.28 -2.38
N VAL A 74 -4.01 -10.21 -2.10
CA VAL A 74 -3.51 -9.88 -0.75
C VAL A 74 -3.81 -8.43 -0.37
N VAL A 75 -3.62 -7.46 -1.29
CA VAL A 75 -3.97 -6.04 -1.03
C VAL A 75 -5.47 -5.90 -0.75
N ASN A 76 -6.32 -6.57 -1.53
CA ASN A 76 -7.76 -6.56 -1.30
C ASN A 76 -8.14 -7.21 0.04
N SER A 77 -7.47 -8.31 0.41
CA SER A 77 -7.69 -8.98 1.69
C SER A 77 -7.29 -8.08 2.88
N TRP A 78 -6.17 -7.36 2.76
CA TRP A 78 -5.75 -6.39 3.77
C TRP A 78 -6.71 -5.21 3.89
N LEU A 79 -7.25 -4.73 2.76
CA LEU A 79 -8.27 -3.67 2.76
C LEU A 79 -9.55 -4.15 3.46
N ALA A 80 -10.02 -5.36 3.15
CA ALA A 80 -11.17 -5.98 3.80
C ALA A 80 -10.95 -6.14 5.32
N TYR A 81 -9.78 -6.65 5.72
CA TYR A 81 -9.36 -6.72 7.13
C TYR A 81 -9.40 -5.35 7.81
N THR A 82 -8.79 -4.34 7.18
CA THR A 82 -8.71 -2.98 7.71
C THR A 82 -10.08 -2.36 7.89
N ASN A 83 -10.97 -2.57 6.92
CA ASN A 83 -12.36 -2.13 7.00
C ASN A 83 -13.11 -2.82 8.14
N ALA A 84 -12.95 -4.14 8.28
CA ALA A 84 -13.57 -4.90 9.36
C ALA A 84 -13.07 -4.47 10.76
N VAL A 85 -11.77 -4.21 10.92
CA VAL A 85 -11.20 -3.74 12.19
C VAL A 85 -11.74 -2.35 12.56
N LYS A 86 -11.84 -1.44 11.57
CA LYS A 86 -12.38 -0.09 11.76
C LYS A 86 -13.88 -0.07 12.05
N ALA A 87 -14.65 -1.01 11.49
CA ALA A 87 -16.09 -1.09 11.66
C ALA A 87 -16.53 -1.62 13.04
N ARG A 88 -15.66 -2.34 13.77
CA ARG A 88 -16.02 -2.88 15.09
C ARG A 88 -16.15 -1.75 16.12
N PRO A 89 -17.28 -1.62 16.84
CA PRO A 89 -17.43 -0.61 17.88
C PRO A 89 -16.39 -0.80 18.99
N THR A 90 -15.86 0.30 19.51
CA THR A 90 -14.95 0.30 20.65
C THR A 90 -15.79 0.47 21.90
N ALA A 91 -15.89 -0.58 22.73
CA ALA A 91 -16.45 -0.44 24.06
C ALA A 91 -15.56 0.54 24.85
N GLY A 92 -16.08 1.71 25.21
CA GLY A 92 -15.38 2.64 26.11
C GLY A 92 -14.80 3.93 25.49
N GLY A 93 -15.19 4.32 24.27
CA GLY A 93 -15.05 5.73 23.84
C GLY A 93 -13.63 6.27 23.61
N HIS A 94 -12.56 5.46 23.68
CA HIS A 94 -11.22 5.92 23.31
C HIS A 94 -10.44 4.93 22.42
N GLN A 95 -9.83 5.56 21.40
CA GLN A 95 -8.79 5.16 20.44
C GLN A 95 -9.13 4.25 19.25
N LYS A 96 -8.69 4.73 18.07
CA LYS A 96 -8.62 4.01 16.79
C LYS A 96 -7.99 2.64 17.01
N LYS A 97 -8.70 1.57 16.65
CA LYS A 97 -8.13 0.21 16.66
C LYS A 97 -6.91 0.15 15.74
N HIS A 98 -5.83 -0.41 16.26
CA HIS A 98 -4.57 -0.57 15.54
C HIS A 98 -4.77 -1.48 14.31
N CYS A 99 -4.75 -0.88 13.12
CA CYS A 99 -4.70 -1.62 11.87
C CYS A 99 -3.23 -1.92 11.57
N MET A 100 -2.89 -3.19 11.36
CA MET A 100 -1.53 -3.58 11.00
C MET A 100 -1.15 -3.04 9.61
N SER A 101 0.14 -2.77 9.40
CA SER A 101 0.68 -2.38 8.09
C SER A 101 0.52 -3.52 7.07
N ILE A 102 0.52 -3.19 5.77
CA ILE A 102 0.46 -4.19 4.70
C ILE A 102 1.65 -5.17 4.77
N THR A 103 2.84 -4.70 5.14
CA THR A 103 4.03 -5.54 5.30
C THR A 103 3.84 -6.56 6.42
N THR A 104 3.41 -6.11 7.60
CA THR A 104 3.10 -6.99 8.74
C THR A 104 1.98 -7.97 8.41
N PHE A 105 0.98 -7.53 7.64
CA PHE A 105 -0.09 -8.41 7.18
C PHE A 105 0.43 -9.51 6.26
N LYS A 106 1.30 -9.18 5.30
CA LYS A 106 1.94 -10.15 4.39
C LYS A 106 2.81 -11.16 5.16
N GLU A 107 3.57 -10.70 6.15
CA GLU A 107 4.38 -11.57 7.02
C GLU A 107 3.48 -12.55 7.78
N ASN A 108 2.46 -12.06 8.48
CA ASN A 108 1.52 -12.89 9.23
C ASN A 108 0.79 -13.89 8.33
N LEU A 109 0.41 -13.46 7.12
CA LEU A 109 -0.22 -14.33 6.13
C LEU A 109 0.73 -15.46 5.72
N ALA A 110 2.00 -15.15 5.44
CA ALA A 110 3.00 -16.15 5.08
C ALA A 110 3.24 -17.16 6.23
N VAL A 111 3.40 -16.68 7.47
CA VAL A 111 3.56 -17.52 8.66
C VAL A 111 2.35 -18.44 8.84
N SER A 112 1.14 -17.90 8.71
CA SER A 112 -0.11 -18.65 8.84
C SER A 112 -0.24 -19.74 7.77
N LEU A 113 0.12 -19.43 6.52
CA LEU A 113 0.08 -20.39 5.41
C LEU A 113 1.13 -21.50 5.54
N MET A 114 2.28 -21.19 6.14
CA MET A 114 3.33 -22.18 6.39
C MET A 114 3.06 -23.04 7.63
N GLY A 115 2.02 -22.74 8.41
CA GLY A 115 1.72 -23.45 9.66
C GLY A 115 2.81 -23.29 10.72
N LEU A 116 3.54 -22.16 10.70
CA LEU A 116 4.59 -21.89 11.67
C LEU A 116 4.00 -21.24 12.92
N ASP A 117 4.34 -21.78 14.09
CA ASP A 117 3.97 -21.18 15.37
C ASP A 117 4.81 -19.91 15.61
N ASN A 118 4.20 -18.85 16.16
CA ASN A 118 4.81 -17.52 16.39
C ASN A 118 6.14 -17.54 17.19
N ASN A 119 6.51 -18.66 17.81
CA ASN A 119 7.76 -18.82 18.56
C ASN A 119 8.98 -19.24 17.71
N THR A 120 8.81 -19.61 16.44
CA THR A 120 9.94 -20.08 15.60
C THR A 120 10.67 -18.98 14.83
N ILE A 121 10.09 -17.80 14.70
CA ILE A 121 10.68 -16.70 13.93
C ILE A 121 11.15 -15.62 14.90
N THR A 122 12.48 -15.47 15.04
CA THR A 122 13.06 -14.39 15.81
C THR A 122 12.74 -13.04 15.14
N PRO A 123 12.18 -12.06 15.87
CA PRO A 123 11.91 -10.76 15.31
C PRO A 123 13.23 -10.09 14.90
N VAL A 124 13.32 -9.65 13.65
CA VAL A 124 14.46 -8.86 13.19
C VAL A 124 14.41 -7.53 13.94
N LYS A 125 15.38 -7.32 14.84
CA LYS A 125 15.54 -6.02 15.51
C LYS A 125 15.84 -4.98 14.45
N GLY A 126 15.02 -3.93 14.38
CA GLY A 126 15.28 -2.79 13.52
C GLY A 126 16.62 -2.16 13.90
N THR A 127 17.64 -2.41 13.09
CA THR A 127 18.88 -1.65 13.16
C THR A 127 18.56 -0.24 12.68
N GLY A 128 19.09 0.79 13.35
CA GLY A 128 18.99 2.20 12.91
C GLY A 128 19.69 2.47 11.56
N HIS A 129 20.06 1.42 10.83
CA HIS A 129 20.71 1.42 9.54
C HIS A 129 19.85 0.61 8.56
N HIS A 130 19.64 1.16 7.36
CA HIS A 130 18.76 0.63 6.31
C HIS A 130 19.24 -0.68 5.65
N TYR A 131 20.15 -1.45 6.26
CA TYR A 131 20.58 -2.74 5.76
C TYR A 131 20.51 -3.82 6.83
N LEU A 132 20.24 -5.05 6.38
CA LEU A 132 20.21 -6.25 7.23
C LEU A 132 21.64 -6.66 7.55
N THR A 133 21.99 -6.72 8.84
CA THR A 133 23.26 -7.32 9.28
C THR A 133 23.06 -8.83 9.42
N ILE A 134 23.86 -9.62 8.72
CA ILE A 134 23.86 -11.08 8.87
C ILE A 134 24.42 -11.43 10.25
N SER A 135 23.67 -12.23 11.02
CA SER A 135 24.13 -12.83 12.27
C SER A 135 25.37 -13.70 12.00
N GLN A 136 26.48 -13.44 12.68
CA GLN A 136 27.77 -14.13 12.50
C GLN A 136 27.78 -15.63 12.92
N ASN A 137 26.62 -16.22 13.22
CA ASN A 137 26.53 -17.60 13.71
C ASN A 137 26.13 -18.59 12.61
N PHE A 138 26.58 -18.37 11.37
CA PHE A 138 26.47 -19.39 10.31
C PHE A 138 27.85 -20.03 10.10
N THR A 139 28.15 -21.02 10.93
CA THR A 139 29.23 -21.98 10.67
C THR A 139 28.66 -23.11 9.82
N GLY A 140 28.93 -23.05 8.52
CA GLY A 140 28.87 -24.16 7.58
C GLY A 140 30.23 -24.32 6.93
#